data_AF-A0A1X4ND32-F1
#
_entry.id   AF-A0A1X4ND32-F1
#
_cell.length_a   1.000
_cell.length_b   1.000
_cell.length_c   1.000
_cell.angle_alpha   90.00
_cell.angle_beta   90.00
_cell.angle_gamma   90.00
#
_symmetry.space_group_name_H-M   'P 1'
#
loop_
_entity.id
_entity.type
_entity.pdbx_description
1 polymer ?
#
loop_
_entity_poly.entity_id
_entity_poly.type
_entity_poly.pdbx_seq_one_letter_code
_entity_poly.pdbx_strand_id
1 'polypeptide(L)'
;MGLKEYKRHSAKVTRTRRWKALRQEALRRDGFACVQCGARGRLEVDHIKPVRTHPELSFTLENLACLCPGCHSRKTRIEIGLGQPDPKREAWKRLLREMQRSVEQRETKCLNP
;
A
#
# COMPACT_ATOMS: atom_id res chain seq x y z
N MET A 1 -24.39 -7.93 10.66
CA MET A 1 -23.05 -7.59 10.11
C MET A 1 -22.01 -7.91 11.18
N GLY A 2 -21.22 -8.97 11.02
CA GLY A 2 -20.16 -9.30 11.97
C GLY A 2 -19.02 -8.29 11.87
N LEU A 3 -18.58 -7.73 13.00
CA LEU A 3 -17.38 -6.89 13.06
C LEU A 3 -16.19 -7.76 12.64
N LYS A 4 -15.60 -7.51 11.48
CA LYS A 4 -14.35 -8.15 11.08
C LYS A 4 -13.28 -7.75 12.11
N GLU A 5 -12.70 -8.74 12.78
CA GLU A 5 -11.65 -8.50 13.77
C GLU A 5 -10.33 -8.18 13.05
N TYR A 6 -9.89 -6.92 13.13
CA TYR A 6 -8.63 -6.49 12.52
C TYR A 6 -7.48 -6.61 13.53
N LYS A 7 -6.65 -7.64 13.38
CA LYS A 7 -5.49 -7.86 14.25
C LYS A 7 -4.39 -6.81 14.01
N ARG A 8 -4.10 -6.01 15.03
CA ARG A 8 -3.01 -5.00 15.01
C ARG A 8 -1.70 -5.59 15.55
N HIS A 9 -0.95 -6.28 14.69
CA HIS A 9 0.29 -6.98 15.09
C HIS A 9 1.35 -6.08 15.72
N SER A 10 1.46 -4.83 15.26
CA SER A 10 2.44 -3.87 15.78
C SER A 10 2.04 -3.21 17.10
N ALA A 11 0.79 -3.39 17.58
CA ALA A 11 0.29 -2.69 18.78
C ALA A 11 1.12 -2.97 20.04
N LYS A 12 1.64 -4.20 20.19
CA LYS A 12 2.52 -4.57 21.31
C LYS A 12 3.84 -3.79 21.29
N VAL A 13 4.38 -3.56 20.10
CA VAL A 13 5.62 -2.79 19.89
C VAL A 13 5.36 -1.31 20.10
N THR A 14 4.35 -0.76 19.44
CA THR A 14 4.13 0.69 19.36
C THR A 14 3.66 1.32 20.68
N ARG A 15 3.15 0.53 21.62
CA ARG A 15 2.76 1.00 22.96
C ARG A 15 3.96 1.17 23.92
N THR A 16 5.12 0.59 23.61
CA THR A 16 6.27 0.61 24.51
C THR A 16 6.96 1.98 24.59
N ARG A 17 7.62 2.27 25.71
CA ARG A 17 8.49 3.46 25.85
C ARG A 17 9.65 3.44 24.86
N ARG A 18 10.22 2.25 24.61
CA ARG A 18 11.27 2.02 23.62
C ARG A 18 10.85 2.50 22.23
N TRP A 19 9.63 2.17 21.81
CA TRP A 19 9.09 2.66 20.55
C TRP A 19 8.94 4.17 20.51
N LYS A 20 8.46 4.82 21.58
CA LYS A 20 8.31 6.28 21.62
C LYS A 20 9.65 6.99 21.40
N ALA A 21 10.72 6.48 22.01
CA ALA A 21 12.08 7.00 21.80
C ALA A 21 12.55 6.77 20.35
N LEU A 22 12.42 5.55 19.84
CA LEU A 22 12.84 5.19 18.49
C LEU A 22 12.06 5.95 17.41
N ARG A 23 10.76 6.19 17.64
CA ARG A 23 9.92 7.03 16.78
C ARG A 23 10.46 8.45 16.68
N GLN A 24 10.89 9.04 17.80
CA GLN A 24 11.48 10.38 17.77
C GLN A 24 12.83 10.38 17.04
N GLU A 25 13.63 9.33 17.22
CA GLU A 25 14.89 9.18 16.49
C GLU A 25 14.67 9.09 14.97
N ALA A 26 13.71 8.28 14.52
CA ALA A 26 13.34 8.19 13.10
C ALA A 26 12.87 9.55 12.54
N LEU A 27 12.05 10.30 13.29
CA LEU A 27 11.61 11.63 12.89
C LEU A 27 12.76 12.63 12.76
N ARG A 28 13.73 12.60 13.69
CA ARG A 28 14.92 13.46 13.63
C ARG A 28 15.81 13.09 12.44
N ARG A 29 16.10 11.81 12.25
CA ARG A 29 16.88 11.29 11.12
C ARG A 29 16.28 11.72 9.79
N ASP A 30 14.96 11.64 9.66
CA ASP A 30 14.23 11.96 8.43
C ASP A 30 13.94 13.47 8.28
N GLY A 31 14.52 14.33 9.14
CA GLY A 31 14.38 15.79 9.04
C GLY A 31 12.95 16.31 9.21
N PHE A 32 12.13 15.58 9.97
CA PHE A 32 10.69 15.82 10.14
C PHE A 32 9.96 16.00 8.80
N ALA A 33 10.31 15.18 7.81
CA ALA A 33 9.70 15.15 6.50
C ALA A 33 9.38 13.71 6.08
N CYS A 34 8.40 13.57 5.18
CA CYS A 34 8.08 12.30 4.55
C CYS A 34 9.25 11.85 3.66
N VAL A 35 9.79 10.65 3.87
CA VAL A 35 10.91 10.13 3.05
C VAL A 35 10.53 9.80 1.61
N GLN A 36 9.23 9.68 1.32
CA GLN A 36 8.73 9.35 -0.02
C GLN A 36 8.41 10.58 -0.88
N CYS A 37 7.93 11.67 -0.28
CA CYS A 37 7.46 12.84 -1.02
C CYS A 37 7.92 14.20 -0.47
N GLY A 38 8.69 14.23 0.63
CA GLY A 38 9.19 15.45 1.25
C GLY A 38 8.16 16.27 2.04
N ALA A 39 6.89 15.87 2.05
CA ALA A 39 5.84 16.59 2.79
C ALA A 39 6.16 16.69 4.29
N ARG A 40 5.90 17.87 4.87
CA ARG A 40 6.03 18.15 6.30
C ARG A 40 4.66 18.28 6.96
N GLY A 41 4.62 18.24 8.29
CA GLY A 41 3.37 18.38 9.07
C GLY A 41 3.01 17.07 9.78
N ARG A 42 1.79 16.57 9.56
CA ARG A 42 1.36 15.30 10.17
C ARG A 42 2.16 14.14 9.56
N LEU A 43 2.96 13.49 10.40
CA LEU A 43 3.82 12.38 10.02
C LEU A 43 3.62 11.17 10.93
N GLU A 44 3.68 10.00 10.30
CA GLU A 44 3.53 8.69 10.92
C GLU A 44 4.81 7.90 10.68
N VAL A 45 5.31 7.21 11.72
CA VAL A 45 6.49 6.36 11.60
C VAL A 45 6.01 4.94 11.42
N ASP A 46 6.35 4.36 10.28
CA ASP A 46 5.86 3.06 9.84
C ASP A 46 7.01 2.07 9.68
N HIS A 47 6.73 0.79 9.89
CA HIS A 47 7.70 -0.28 9.67
C HIS A 47 7.80 -0.58 8.17
N ILE A 48 8.98 -0.46 7.57
CA ILE A 48 9.23 -0.80 6.16
C ILE A 48 8.90 -2.27 5.93
N LYS A 49 9.44 -3.16 6.77
CA LYS A 49 9.05 -4.58 6.86
C LYS A 49 8.08 -4.75 8.04
N PRO A 50 6.83 -5.19 7.80
CA PRO A 50 5.81 -5.27 8.84
C PRO A 50 6.20 -6.19 10.01
N VAL A 51 5.84 -5.78 11.23
CA VAL A 51 6.04 -6.57 12.47
C VAL A 51 5.44 -7.99 12.39
N ARG A 52 4.36 -8.17 11.61
CA ARG A 52 3.72 -9.48 11.42
C ARG A 52 4.66 -10.51 10.81
N THR A 53 5.52 -10.10 9.88
CA THR A 53 6.41 -10.98 9.12
C THR A 53 7.86 -10.90 9.58
N HIS A 54 8.26 -9.77 10.18
CA HIS A 54 9.64 -9.52 10.61
C HIS A 54 9.65 -8.94 12.05
N PRO A 55 9.23 -9.72 13.06
CA PRO A 55 9.20 -9.26 14.45
C PRO A 55 10.58 -8.86 14.98
N GLU A 56 11.66 -9.48 14.50
CA GLU A 56 13.05 -9.20 14.84
C GLU A 56 13.49 -7.78 14.45
N LEU A 57 12.86 -7.18 13.42
CA LEU A 57 13.16 -5.83 12.94
C LEU A 57 12.28 -4.74 13.58
N SER A 58 11.46 -5.09 14.57
CA SER A 58 10.46 -4.18 15.16
C SER A 58 11.04 -2.91 15.80
N PHE A 59 12.30 -2.99 16.25
CA PHE A 59 13.01 -1.89 16.92
C PHE A 59 14.29 -1.46 16.20
N THR A 60 14.45 -1.85 14.93
CA THR A 60 15.59 -1.45 14.10
C THR A 60 15.26 -0.12 13.44
N LEU A 61 16.08 0.91 13.67
CA LEU A 61 15.87 2.26 13.13
C LEU A 61 15.79 2.26 11.59
N GLU A 62 16.65 1.47 10.93
CA GLU A 62 16.68 1.29 9.48
C GLU A 62 15.39 0.68 8.92
N ASN A 63 14.63 -0.06 9.73
CA ASN A 63 13.35 -0.62 9.35
C ASN A 63 12.19 0.37 9.55
N LEU A 64 12.46 1.61 9.95
CA LEU A 64 11.44 2.64 10.15
C LEU A 64 11.52 3.70 9.08
N ALA A 65 10.35 4.17 8.63
CA ALA A 65 10.23 5.26 7.67
C ALA A 65 9.22 6.30 8.19
N CYS A 66 9.61 7.58 8.16
CA CYS A 66 8.70 8.69 8.36
C CYS A 66 7.86 8.94 7.08
N LEU A 67 6.54 8.78 7.18
CA LEU A 67 5.60 8.91 6.06
C LEU A 67 4.48 9.89 6.37
N CYS A 68 4.03 10.64 5.37
CA CYS A 68 2.76 11.36 5.47
C CYS A 68 1.57 10.38 5.35
N PRO A 69 0.36 10.75 5.80
CA PRO A 69 -0.82 9.88 5.73
C PRO A 69 -1.12 9.34 4.34
N GLY A 70 -0.89 10.12 3.29
CA GLY A 70 -1.10 9.70 1.89
C GLY A 70 -0.13 8.60 1.46
N CYS A 71 1.17 8.78 1.72
CA CYS A 71 2.19 7.77 1.41
C CYS A 71 2.01 6.51 2.26
N HIS A 72 1.66 6.66 3.54
CA HIS A 72 1.40 5.52 4.43
C HIS A 72 0.19 4.70 3.98
N SER A 73 -0.90 5.37 3.60
CA SER A 73 -2.10 4.71 3.06
C SER A 73 -1.81 3.96 1.75
N ARG A 74 -1.01 4.57 0.86
CA ARG A 74 -0.58 3.94 -0.40
C ARG A 74 0.26 2.69 -0.14
N LYS A 75 1.24 2.76 0.78
CA LYS A 75 2.05 1.60 1.20
C LYS A 75 1.16 0.49 1.74
N THR A 76 0.29 0.81 2.69
CA THR A 76 -0.66 -0.15 3.29
C THR A 76 -1.50 -0.84 2.21
N ARG A 77 -2.06 -0.08 1.25
CA ARG A 77 -2.87 -0.62 0.14
C ARG A 77 -2.12 -1.65 -0.70
N ILE A 78 -0.84 -1.42 -0.94
CA ILE A 78 0.04 -2.33 -1.69
C ILE A 78 0.33 -3.59 -0.85
N GLU A 79 0.66 -3.42 0.43
CA GLU A 79 0.98 -4.55 1.34
C GLU A 79 -0.18 -5.51 1.56
N ILE A 80 -1.42 -5.00 1.61
CA ILE A 80 -2.62 -5.83 1.73
C ILE A 80 -3.13 -6.35 0.37
N GLY A 81 -2.43 -6.07 -0.72
CA GLY A 81 -2.76 -6.58 -2.06
C GLY A 81 -3.92 -5.86 -2.77
N LEU A 82 -4.47 -4.78 -2.21
CA LEU A 82 -5.59 -4.03 -2.82
C LEU A 82 -5.21 -3.29 -4.12
N GLY A 83 -3.94 -3.32 -4.52
CA GLY A 83 -3.45 -2.79 -5.80
C GLY A 83 -3.24 -3.82 -6.91
N GLN A 84 -3.39 -5.11 -6.63
CA GLN A 84 -3.15 -6.17 -7.62
C GLN A 84 -4.37 -6.32 -8.54
N PRO A 85 -4.17 -6.45 -9.87
CA PRO A 85 -5.26 -6.73 -10.78
C PRO A 85 -5.82 -8.13 -10.52
N ASP A 86 -7.14 -8.24 -10.41
CA ASP A 86 -7.82 -9.53 -10.29
C ASP A 86 -7.71 -10.28 -11.63
N PRO A 87 -7.10 -11.48 -11.68
CA PRO A 87 -6.95 -12.26 -12.91
C PRO A 87 -8.28 -12.50 -13.65
N LYS A 88 -9.38 -12.73 -12.90
CA LYS A 88 -10.71 -12.94 -13.50
C LYS A 88 -11.21 -11.66 -14.15
N ARG A 89 -10.98 -10.52 -13.50
CA ARG A 89 -11.38 -9.21 -14.01
C ARG A 89 -10.59 -8.83 -15.26
N GLU A 90 -9.30 -9.13 -15.31
CA GLU A 90 -8.47 -8.90 -16.50
C GLU A 90 -8.85 -9.83 -17.65
N ALA A 91 -9.12 -11.11 -17.38
CA ALA A 91 -9.63 -12.04 -18.39
C ALA A 91 -10.94 -11.54 -19.01
N TRP A 92 -11.88 -11.06 -18.18
CA TRP A 92 -13.14 -10.49 -18.67
C TRP A 92 -12.93 -9.22 -19.52
N LYS A 93 -12.06 -8.29 -19.09
CA LYS A 93 -11.71 -7.11 -19.89
C LYS A 93 -11.10 -7.50 -21.24
N ARG A 94 -10.29 -8.56 -21.30
CA ARG A 94 -9.72 -9.06 -22.55
C ARG A 94 -10.83 -9.56 -23.48
N LEU A 95 -11.72 -10.41 -22.95
CA LEU A 95 -12.87 -10.94 -23.70
C LEU A 95 -13.75 -9.83 -24.27
N LEU A 96 -14.06 -8.80 -23.48
CA LEU A 96 -14.83 -7.65 -23.97
C LEU A 96 -14.15 -6.90 -25.11
N ARG A 97 -12.84 -6.66 -25.00
CA ARG A 97 -12.07 -6.00 -26.07
C ARG A 97 -12.06 -6.82 -27.36
N GLU A 98 -11.90 -8.14 -27.24
CA GLU A 98 -11.97 -9.06 -28.37
C GLU A 98 -13.37 -9.04 -29.01
N MET A 99 -14.42 -9.08 -28.20
CA MET A 99 -15.80 -8.98 -28.67
C MET A 99 -16.04 -7.66 -29.41
N GLN A 100 -15.64 -6.53 -28.84
CA GLN A 100 -15.82 -5.21 -29.44
C GLN A 100 -15.10 -5.09 -30.79
N ARG A 101 -13.86 -5.61 -30.87
CA ARG A 101 -13.10 -5.70 -32.13
C ARG A 101 -13.81 -6.55 -33.19
N SER A 102 -14.45 -7.65 -32.78
CA SER A 102 -15.19 -8.51 -33.71
C SER A 102 -16.47 -7.87 -34.24
N VAL A 103 -17.12 -6.99 -33.46
CA VAL A 103 -18.25 -6.17 -33.93
C VAL A 103 -17.78 -5.17 -34.97
N GLU A 104 -16.72 -4.40 -34.67
CA GLU A 104 -16.16 -3.40 -35.60
C GLU A 104 -15.71 -4.03 -36.92
N GLN A 105 -15.10 -5.22 -36.89
CA GLN A 105 -14.70 -5.96 -38.09
C GLN A 105 -15.88 -6.44 -38.93
N ARG A 106 -17.01 -6.75 -38.31
CA ARG A 106 -18.25 -7.11 -39.02
C ARG A 106 -18.87 -5.89 -39.66
N GLU A 107 -18.97 -4.79 -38.93
CA GLU A 107 -19.53 -3.53 -39.43
C GLU A 107 -18.73 -2.97 -40.62
N THR A 108 -17.40 -2.97 -40.53
CA THR A 108 -16.52 -2.53 -41.62
C THR A 108 -16.58 -3.43 -42.86
N LYS A 109 -16.75 -4.75 -42.69
CA LYS A 109 -16.98 -5.68 -43.82
C LYS A 109 -18.33 -5.46 -44.49
N CYS A 110 -19.36 -5.06 -43.76
CA CYS A 110 -20.68 -4.78 -44.35
C CYS A 110 -20.73 -3.44 -45.10
N LEU A 111 -19.84 -2.48 -44.76
CA LEU A 111 -19.81 -1.14 -45.35
C LEU A 111 -18.87 -1.00 -46.56
N ASN A 112 -17.99 -1.98 -46.79
CA ASN A 112 -17.14 -2.08 -47.99
C ASN A 112 -17.32 -3.47 -48.60
N PRO A 113 -18.37 -3.69 -49.41
CA PRO A 113 -18.61 -4.97 -50.08
C PRO A 113 -17.53 -5.32 -51.11
#